data_AF-A0A953QAG9-F1
#
_entry.id   AF-A0A953QAG9-F1
#
_cell.length_a   1.000
_cell.length_b   1.000
_cell.length_c   1.000
_cell.angle_alpha   90.00
_cell.angle_beta   90.00
_cell.angle_gamma   90.00
#
_symmetry.space_group_name_H-M   'P 1'
#
loop_
_entity.id
_entity.type
_entity.pdbx_description
1 polymer ?
#
loop_
_entity_poly.entity_id
_entity_poly.type
_entity_poly.pdbx_seq_one_letter_code
_entity_poly.pdbx_strand_id
1 'polypeptide(L)' 'RTLPVGNTTISLAHLMQHLANHSTYHRGQVAMMLRQLGATAQGTDFAEFLLAAAGPA' A
#
# COMPACT_ATOMS: atom_id res chain seq x y z
N ARG A 1 19.24 -9.22 -2.85
CA ARG A 1 19.92 -7.93 -2.59
C ARG A 1 19.58 -7.46 -1.18
N THR A 2 20.59 -7.24 -0.33
CA THR A 2 20.43 -6.61 1.00
C THR A 2 20.87 -5.15 0.92
N LEU A 3 20.33 -4.31 1.79
CA LEU A 3 20.63 -2.88 1.88
C LEU A 3 21.02 -2.53 3.32
N PRO A 4 22.01 -1.64 3.53
CA PRO A 4 22.31 -1.12 4.87
C PRO A 4 21.19 -0.20 5.35
N VAL A 5 20.73 -0.41 6.59
CA VAL A 5 19.73 0.41 7.27
C VAL A 5 20.23 0.67 8.70
N GLY A 6 20.72 1.88 8.96
CA GLY A 6 21.43 2.18 10.20
C GLY A 6 22.62 1.23 10.41
N ASN A 7 22.65 0.53 11.53
CA ASN A 7 23.72 -0.41 11.88
C ASN A 7 23.39 -1.87 11.50
N THR A 8 22.36 -2.13 10.70
CA THR A 8 21.97 -3.48 10.27
C THR A 8 21.82 -3.57 8.75
N THR A 9 21.62 -4.78 8.23
CA THR A 9 21.29 -5.02 6.83
C THR A 9 19.93 -5.69 6.71
N ILE A 10 19.07 -5.17 5.83
CA ILE A 10 17.73 -5.72 5.58
C ILE A 10 17.61 -6.13 4.12
N SER A 11 16.88 -7.20 3.83
CA SER A 11 16.63 -7.59 2.43
C SER A 11 15.79 -6.51 1.72
N LEU A 12 16.12 -6.23 0.46
CA LEU A 12 15.32 -5.32 -0.37
C LEU A 12 13.86 -5.81 -0.45
N ALA A 13 13.65 -7.12 -0.55
CA ALA A 13 12.32 -7.71 -0.57
C ALA A 13 11.51 -7.38 0.69
N HIS A 14 12.12 -7.49 1.88
CA HIS A 14 11.46 -7.12 3.14
C HIS A 14 11.18 -5.62 3.22
N LEU A 15 12.08 -4.76 2.72
CA LEU A 15 11.84 -3.32 2.66
C LEU A 15 10.68 -2.97 1.70
N MET A 16 10.59 -3.65 0.55
CA MET A 16 9.47 -3.48 -0.37
C MET A 16 8.15 -3.97 0.25
N GLN A 17 8.17 -5.10 0.97
CA GLN A 17 7.01 -5.58 1.71
C GLN A 17 6.58 -4.61 2.81
N HIS A 18 7.53 -4.08 3.59
CA HIS A 18 7.27 -3.07 4.60
C HIS A 18 6.63 -1.82 3.98
N LEU A 19 7.17 -1.32 2.86
CA LEU A 19 6.63 -0.18 2.14
C LEU A 19 5.17 -0.42 1.71
N ALA A 20 4.88 -1.58 1.11
CA ALA A 20 3.52 -1.94 0.70
C ALA A 20 2.56 -1.99 1.92
N ASN A 21 2.98 -2.63 3.01
CA ASN A 21 2.18 -2.75 4.23
C ASN A 21 1.94 -1.38 4.90
N HIS A 22 2.98 -0.55 4.98
CA HIS A 22 2.92 0.80 5.56
C HIS A 22 1.97 1.71 4.76
N SER A 23 2.02 1.61 3.43
CA SER A 23 1.09 2.33 2.56
C SER A 23 -0.36 1.90 2.82
N THR A 24 -0.65 0.60 2.84
CA THR A 24 -2.01 0.09 3.12
C THR A 24 -2.50 0.46 4.52
N TYR A 25 -1.62 0.47 5.53
CA TYR A 25 -1.95 0.91 6.89
C TYR A 25 -2.45 2.36 6.92
N HIS A 26 -1.69 3.30 6.33
CA HIS A 26 -2.10 4.70 6.30
C HIS A 26 -3.33 4.95 5.44
N ARG A 27 -3.48 4.25 4.30
CA ARG A 27 -4.72 4.33 3.51
C ARG A 27 -5.93 3.87 4.32
N GLY A 28 -5.78 2.81 5.12
CA GLY A 28 -6.82 2.35 6.06
C GLY A 28 -7.21 3.41 7.08
N GLN A 29 -6.22 4.10 7.68
CA GLN A 29 -6.48 5.21 8.61
C GLN A 29 -7.26 6.35 7.93
N VAL A 30 -6.87 6.76 6.72
CA VAL A 30 -7.59 7.81 5.96
C VAL A 30 -8.99 7.36 5.57
N ALA A 31 -9.16 6.13 5.09
CA ALA A 31 -10.47 5.57 4.77
C ALA A 31 -11.40 5.56 5.98
N MET A 32 -10.87 5.26 7.17
CA MET A 32 -11.62 5.36 8.43
C MET A 32 -12.01 6.81 8.75
N MET A 33 -11.09 7.77 8.63
CA MET A 33 -11.39 9.19 8.85
C MET A 33 -12.46 9.71 7.88
N LEU A 34 -12.42 9.31 6.60
CA LEU A 34 -13.47 9.65 5.63
C LEU A 34 -14.84 9.12 6.05
N ARG A 35 -14.91 7.86 6.52
CA ARG A 35 -16.16 7.26 7.01
C ARG A 35 -16.71 7.98 8.23
N GLN A 36 -15.84 8.42 9.16
CA GLN A 36 -16.25 9.20 10.33
C GLN A 36 -16.88 10.55 9.95
N LEU A 37 -16.46 11.14 8.84
CA LEU A 37 -17.03 12.38 8.29
C LEU A 37 -18.28 12.13 7.42
N GLY A 38 -18.78 10.89 7.33
CA GLY A 38 -19.90 10.52 6.47
C GLY A 38 -19.56 10.42 4.98
N ALA A 39 -18.28 10.47 4.60
CA ALA A 39 -17.83 10.32 3.23
C ALA A 39 -17.56 8.86 2.86
N THR A 40 -17.76 8.51 1.58
CA THR A 40 -17.39 7.21 1.03
C THR A 40 -15.89 7.19 0.71
N ALA A 41 -15.15 6.27 1.31
CA ALA A 41 -13.74 6.04 0.95
C ALA A 41 -13.64 5.32 -0.39
N GLN A 42 -12.69 5.75 -1.24
CA GLN A 42 -12.42 5.07 -2.51
C GLN A 42 -11.76 3.70 -2.30
N GLY A 43 -12.05 2.76 -3.21
CA GLY A 43 -11.34 1.49 -3.31
C GLY A 43 -9.87 1.73 -3.64
N THR A 44 -8.97 1.00 -2.98
CA THR A 44 -7.50 1.09 -3.23
C THR A 44 -6.90 -0.28 -3.46
N ASP A 45 -7.69 -1.19 -4.02
CA ASP A 45 -7.28 -2.55 -4.33
C ASP A 45 -6.31 -2.55 -5.53
N PHE A 46 -5.17 -3.24 -5.37
CA PHE A 46 -4.15 -3.26 -6.40
C PHE A 46 -4.49 -4.21 -7.55
N ALA A 47 -5.20 -5.31 -7.29
CA ALA A 47 -5.65 -6.21 -8.35
C ALA A 47 -6.68 -5.51 -9.24
N GLU A 48 -7.60 -4.75 -8.65
CA GLU A 48 -8.55 -3.91 -9.39
C GLU A 48 -7.83 -2.89 -10.28
N PHE A 49 -6.80 -2.20 -9.76
CA PHE A 49 -5.98 -1.29 -10.55
C PHE A 49 -5.30 -1.98 -11.74
N LEU A 50 -4.71 -3.17 -11.54
CA LEU A 50 -4.06 -3.91 -12.60
C LEU A 50 -5.04 -4.39 -13.67
N LEU A 51 -6.23 -4.85 -13.27
CA LEU A 51 -7.29 -5.24 -14.20
C LEU A 51 -7.75 -4.07 -15.05
N ALA A 52 -7.92 -2.89 -14.44
CA ALA A 52 -8.25 -1.67 -15.19
C ALA A 52 -7.14 -1.25 -16.16
N ALA A 53 -5.87 -1.41 -15.77
CA ALA A 53 -4.72 -1.05 -16.59
C ALA A 53 -4.48 -2.02 -17.77
N ALA A 54 -4.90 -3.29 -17.64
CA ALA A 54 -4.73 -4.30 -18.68
C ALA A 54 -5.62 -4.08 -19.92
N GLY A 55 -6.63 -3.20 -19.83
CA GLY A 55 -7.66 -3.02 -20.88
C GLY A 55 -8.68 -4.17 -20.91
N PRO A 56 -9.80 -4.02 -21.65
CA PRO A 56 -10.69 -5.15 -21.88
C PRO A 56 -9.94 -6.24 -22.64
N ALA A 57 -10.13 -7.50 -22.21
CA ALA A 57 -9.63 -8.68 -22.92
C ALA A 57 -10.16 -8.75 -24.36
#